data_AF-A0A9X5B5Y7-F1
#
_entry.id   AF-A0A9X5B5Y7-F1
#
_cell.length_a   1.000
_cell.length_b   1.000
_cell.length_c   1.000
_cell.angle_alpha   90.00
_cell.angle_beta   90.00
_cell.angle_gamma   90.00
#
_symmetry.space_group_name_H-M   'P 1'
#
loop_
_entity.id
_entity.type
_entity.pdbx_description
1 polymer ?
#
loop_
_entity_poly.entity_id
_entity_poly.type
_entity_poly.pdbx_seq_one_letter_code
_entity_poly.pdbx_strand_id
1 'polypeptide(L)'
;MSDKRLRVVLCWHMHQPEYRDPLTGEYLTPWTYLHAIKDYVDMAAHLEDAPEGVQAVINFPPVLLEQITSYARRVHDLLECERHPGDPLLAALALEPPVQPRETRRALLQRCLQAHQQTMIDRFPPYARLAALARRALETDTGPGYLTDIHLTDLVTWYHLAWLGETVRRRDPRVRTLMEKEQDYGMADRRLLVTIIGELLAGLLDRFSALVDAGRLELSTTPYTHPMLPLLIDFKAATEARPDTPLPQHPYPGGLERAQWQLQKARRSFSEHFGHEPTGCWPSEGGVSAATLQLIGQSGFRWTASGQGVLRHSLADADPDSGQLHRPYRLDEDGPVCFFRDDELADLIGFSYSHWHGDDAVADFVERLEGIAAEGDGGRVVAVILDGENPWEHYPDNGFHFVPALYRALLQSGELLLTTFSRCLDDTAVPVEHLPHLVAGSWVYGDFGTWVGDPDKNRAWDLLCDAKAVFDERYPHLHDAAHKALTLRQLAVCEGSDWFWWFGDYNPEEAVDEFDRIYRRHLATLYELLEAPCPPTLDTPISVGSGGPEMGGAMRRSHE
;
A
#
# COMPACT_ATOMS: atom_id res chain seq x y z
N MET A 1 37.51 14.67 6.79
CA MET A 1 36.51 15.76 6.86
C MET A 1 35.15 15.09 6.78
N SER A 2 34.24 15.42 7.69
CA SER A 2 32.89 14.84 7.68
C SER A 2 32.20 15.19 6.34
N ASP A 3 31.57 14.22 5.69
CA ASP A 3 30.84 14.43 4.45
C ASP A 3 29.65 15.36 4.72
N LYS A 4 29.65 16.55 4.10
CA LYS A 4 28.67 17.62 4.34
C LYS A 4 27.40 17.51 3.49
N ARG A 5 27.35 16.58 2.54
CA ARG A 5 26.21 16.45 1.62
C ARG A 5 24.90 16.22 2.36
N LEU A 6 23.78 16.66 1.80
CA LEU A 6 22.45 16.37 2.34
C LEU A 6 22.14 14.89 2.11
N ARG A 7 21.78 14.15 3.17
CA ARG A 7 21.34 12.77 3.01
C ARG A 7 19.90 12.78 2.51
N VAL A 8 19.66 12.12 1.39
CA VAL A 8 18.32 11.97 0.82
C VAL A 8 17.94 10.50 0.91
N VAL A 9 16.81 10.22 1.55
CA VAL A 9 16.26 8.86 1.66
C VAL A 9 14.94 8.81 0.91
N LEU A 10 14.90 8.06 -0.18
CA LEU A 10 13.66 7.73 -0.88
C LEU A 10 13.11 6.41 -0.32
N CYS A 11 11.91 6.46 0.25
CA CYS A 11 11.24 5.30 0.83
C CYS A 11 9.91 5.05 0.12
N TRP A 12 9.81 3.92 -0.56
CA TRP A 12 8.61 3.50 -1.29
C TRP A 12 7.82 2.48 -0.46
N HIS A 13 6.63 2.87 -0.01
CA HIS A 13 5.75 2.02 0.79
C HIS A 13 4.80 1.26 -0.11
N MET A 14 5.00 -0.06 -0.25
CA MET A 14 4.11 -0.92 -1.03
C MET A 14 3.00 -1.43 -0.12
N HIS A 15 1.72 -1.30 -0.44
CA HIS A 15 0.68 -1.80 0.47
C HIS A 15 -0.63 -2.15 -0.22
N GLN A 16 -1.21 -3.27 0.20
CA GLN A 16 -2.58 -3.66 -0.15
C GLN A 16 -3.21 -4.36 1.07
N PRO A 17 -4.48 -4.09 1.38
CA PRO A 17 -5.20 -4.81 2.44
C PRO A 17 -5.41 -6.28 2.09
N GLU A 18 -5.88 -7.06 3.07
CA GLU A 18 -6.28 -8.45 2.84
C GLU A 18 -7.55 -8.50 2.00
N TYR A 19 -7.44 -8.98 0.76
CA TYR A 19 -8.58 -9.13 -0.14
C TYR A 19 -9.13 -10.54 -0.19
N ARG A 20 -8.50 -11.53 0.46
CA ARG A 20 -9.04 -12.89 0.48
C ARG A 20 -10.17 -13.02 1.48
N ASP A 21 -11.22 -13.67 1.02
CA ASP A 21 -12.21 -14.26 1.90
C ASP A 21 -11.53 -15.34 2.77
N PRO A 22 -11.49 -15.19 4.10
CA PRO A 22 -10.86 -16.15 5.00
C PRO A 22 -11.48 -17.56 5.00
N LEU A 23 -12.74 -17.74 4.60
CA LEU A 23 -13.43 -19.04 4.59
C LEU A 23 -13.24 -19.76 3.27
N THR A 24 -13.45 -19.07 2.16
CA THR A 24 -13.35 -19.68 0.82
C THR A 24 -11.92 -19.64 0.28
N GLY A 25 -11.10 -18.72 0.80
CA GLY A 25 -9.79 -18.40 0.25
C GLY A 25 -9.84 -17.70 -1.10
N GLU A 26 -11.01 -17.27 -1.58
CA GLU A 26 -11.15 -16.55 -2.85
C GLU A 26 -10.86 -15.06 -2.66
N TYR A 27 -10.24 -14.44 -3.66
CA TYR A 27 -9.99 -13.01 -3.67
C TYR A 27 -11.26 -12.25 -4.06
N LEU A 28 -11.64 -11.30 -3.21
CA LEU A 28 -12.80 -10.43 -3.41
C LEU A 28 -12.49 -9.35 -4.46
N THR A 29 -11.22 -8.92 -4.53
CA THR A 29 -10.72 -7.94 -5.51
C THR A 29 -9.32 -8.33 -6.01
N PRO A 30 -8.95 -7.94 -7.24
CA PRO A 30 -7.72 -8.39 -7.90
C PRO A 30 -6.49 -7.51 -7.60
N TRP A 31 -6.62 -6.48 -6.77
CA TRP A 31 -5.66 -5.37 -6.71
C TRP A 31 -4.24 -5.80 -6.36
N THR A 32 -4.06 -6.76 -5.45
CA THR A 32 -2.72 -7.23 -5.07
C THR A 32 -1.91 -7.76 -6.26
N TYR A 33 -2.48 -8.64 -7.09
CA TYR A 33 -1.69 -9.19 -8.19
C TYR A 33 -1.54 -8.18 -9.32
N LEU A 34 -2.54 -7.30 -9.53
CA LEU A 34 -2.49 -6.25 -10.55
C LEU A 34 -1.37 -5.23 -10.26
N HIS A 35 -1.30 -4.71 -9.03
CA HIS A 35 -0.19 -3.85 -8.61
C HIS A 35 1.15 -4.60 -8.59
N ALA A 36 1.15 -5.89 -8.25
CA ALA A 36 2.37 -6.70 -8.30
C ALA A 36 2.95 -6.84 -9.71
N ILE A 37 2.14 -7.15 -10.72
CA ILE A 37 2.61 -7.27 -12.12
C ILE A 37 2.91 -5.92 -12.79
N LYS A 38 2.50 -4.82 -12.15
CA LYS A 38 2.65 -3.44 -12.62
C LYS A 38 3.75 -2.71 -11.86
N ASP A 39 3.39 -2.17 -10.71
CA ASP A 39 4.14 -1.17 -9.96
C ASP A 39 5.32 -1.77 -9.24
N TYR A 40 5.12 -2.91 -8.56
CA TYR A 40 6.19 -3.53 -7.80
C TYR A 40 7.25 -4.14 -8.73
N VAL A 41 6.82 -4.73 -9.85
CA VAL A 41 7.71 -5.24 -10.90
C VAL A 41 8.50 -4.13 -11.58
N ASP A 42 7.85 -3.02 -11.93
CA ASP A 42 8.51 -1.85 -12.54
C ASP A 42 9.45 -1.17 -11.56
N MET A 43 9.07 -1.00 -10.28
CA MET A 43 9.94 -0.44 -9.25
C MET A 43 11.22 -1.27 -9.10
N ALA A 44 11.09 -2.61 -9.02
CA ALA A 44 12.25 -3.49 -9.00
C ALA A 44 13.12 -3.32 -10.26
N ALA A 45 12.51 -3.20 -11.45
CA ALA A 45 13.24 -3.00 -12.70
C ALA A 45 13.97 -1.66 -12.76
N HIS A 46 13.32 -0.57 -12.34
CA HIS A 46 13.94 0.75 -12.25
C HIS A 46 15.16 0.75 -11.33
N LEU A 47 15.07 0.06 -10.20
CA LEU A 47 16.19 -0.11 -9.30
C LEU A 47 17.27 -0.97 -9.93
N GLU A 48 16.96 -2.14 -10.49
CA GLU A 48 17.93 -2.98 -11.20
C GLU A 48 18.72 -2.21 -12.27
N ASP A 49 18.03 -1.42 -13.10
CA ASP A 49 18.64 -0.65 -14.19
C ASP A 49 19.36 0.63 -13.72
N ALA A 50 19.09 1.10 -12.50
CA ALA A 50 19.65 2.35 -12.02
C ALA A 50 21.18 2.28 -11.86
N PRO A 51 21.91 3.41 -12.00
CA PRO A 51 23.36 3.42 -11.88
C PRO A 51 23.87 2.89 -10.53
N GLU A 52 25.13 2.43 -10.51
CA GLU A 52 25.81 2.09 -9.26
C GLU A 52 25.85 3.30 -8.33
N GLY A 53 25.54 3.08 -7.05
CA GLY A 53 25.39 4.13 -6.04
C GLY A 53 23.95 4.54 -5.76
N VAL A 54 22.97 4.19 -6.61
CA VAL A 54 21.56 4.42 -6.28
C VAL A 54 21.16 3.53 -5.11
N GLN A 55 20.55 4.16 -4.11
CA GLN A 55 20.00 3.50 -2.95
C GLN A 55 18.57 3.95 -2.67
N ALA A 56 17.76 3.06 -2.14
CA ALA A 56 16.40 3.37 -1.71
C ALA A 56 15.98 2.44 -0.57
N VAL A 57 14.92 2.83 0.11
CA VAL A 57 14.22 1.98 1.09
C VAL A 57 12.94 1.46 0.42
N ILE A 58 12.70 0.17 0.48
CA ILE A 58 11.41 -0.42 0.08
C ILE A 58 10.75 -1.00 1.32
N ASN A 59 9.51 -0.60 1.56
CA ASN A 59 8.73 -1.12 2.67
C ASN A 59 7.68 -2.12 2.15
N PHE A 60 7.62 -3.29 2.79
CA PHE A 60 6.59 -4.29 2.53
C PHE A 60 5.87 -4.70 3.84
N PRO A 61 4.55 -4.47 3.94
CA PRO A 61 3.72 -5.05 4.98
C PRO A 61 3.59 -6.56 4.73
N PRO A 62 3.65 -7.38 5.77
CA PRO A 62 3.56 -8.83 5.64
C PRO A 62 2.28 -9.35 4.98
N VAL A 63 1.13 -8.71 5.23
CA VAL A 63 -0.16 -9.10 4.61
C VAL A 63 -0.09 -9.04 3.08
N LEU A 64 0.64 -8.09 2.51
CA LEU A 64 0.88 -8.00 1.08
C LEU A 64 1.77 -9.16 0.58
N LEU A 65 2.86 -9.46 1.29
CA LEU A 65 3.78 -10.56 0.93
C LEU A 65 3.08 -11.93 0.91
N GLU A 66 2.20 -12.18 1.88
CA GLU A 66 1.39 -13.40 1.93
C GLU A 66 0.43 -13.50 0.74
N GLN A 67 -0.12 -12.37 0.27
CA GLN A 67 -1.00 -12.31 -0.90
C GLN A 67 -0.25 -12.55 -2.21
N ILE A 68 0.89 -11.87 -2.41
CA ILE A 68 1.76 -12.09 -3.59
C ILE A 68 2.17 -13.56 -3.67
N THR A 69 2.64 -14.14 -2.57
CA THR A 69 3.05 -15.55 -2.51
C THR A 69 1.88 -16.50 -2.79
N SER A 70 0.69 -16.19 -2.26
CA SER A 70 -0.50 -16.98 -2.55
C SER A 70 -0.91 -16.89 -4.02
N TYR A 71 -0.85 -15.72 -4.64
CA TYR A 71 -1.16 -15.55 -6.06
C TYR A 71 -0.17 -16.32 -6.94
N ALA A 72 1.14 -16.22 -6.66
CA ALA A 72 2.17 -16.98 -7.37
C ALA A 72 1.89 -18.50 -7.36
N ARG A 73 1.55 -19.05 -6.19
CA ARG A 73 1.18 -20.47 -6.04
C ARG A 73 -0.10 -20.83 -6.80
N ARG A 74 -1.13 -19.98 -6.74
CA ARG A 74 -2.41 -20.22 -7.43
C ARG A 74 -2.28 -20.18 -8.94
N VAL A 75 -1.49 -19.25 -9.48
CA VAL A 75 -1.20 -19.18 -10.91
C VAL A 75 -0.37 -20.38 -11.36
N HIS A 76 0.58 -20.84 -10.54
CA HIS A 76 1.31 -22.07 -10.79
C HIS A 76 0.37 -23.29 -10.85
N ASP A 77 -0.49 -23.47 -9.84
CA ASP A 77 -1.47 -24.57 -9.80
C ASP A 77 -2.44 -24.53 -10.99
N LEU A 78 -2.88 -23.33 -11.39
CA LEU A 78 -3.71 -23.10 -12.57
C LEU A 78 -3.00 -23.53 -13.86
N LEU A 79 -1.72 -23.19 -14.02
CA LEU A 79 -0.95 -23.58 -15.19
C LEU A 79 -0.67 -25.09 -15.21
N GLU A 80 -0.33 -25.70 -14.08
CA GLU A 80 0.05 -27.13 -14.03
C GLU A 80 -1.14 -28.08 -14.08
N CYS A 81 -2.25 -27.75 -13.41
CA CYS A 81 -3.37 -28.68 -13.24
C CYS A 81 -4.76 -28.06 -13.45
N GLU A 82 -4.84 -26.88 -14.09
CA GLU A 82 -6.10 -26.17 -14.38
C GLU A 82 -6.97 -25.92 -13.15
N ARG A 83 -6.35 -25.86 -11.96
CA ARG A 83 -7.05 -25.50 -10.72
C ARG A 83 -7.54 -24.06 -10.81
N HIS A 84 -8.79 -23.83 -10.40
CA HIS A 84 -9.35 -22.50 -10.33
C HIS A 84 -8.46 -21.58 -9.46
N PRO A 85 -8.05 -20.39 -9.93
CA PRO A 85 -7.10 -19.54 -9.20
C PRO A 85 -7.72 -18.93 -7.94
N GLY A 86 -9.05 -18.96 -7.80
CA GLY A 86 -9.76 -18.32 -6.69
C GLY A 86 -9.77 -16.80 -6.81
N ASP A 87 -9.64 -16.28 -8.03
CA ASP A 87 -9.86 -14.88 -8.39
C ASP A 87 -10.72 -14.88 -9.67
N PRO A 88 -11.89 -14.24 -9.69
CA PRO A 88 -12.79 -14.27 -10.85
C PRO A 88 -12.20 -13.67 -12.13
N LEU A 89 -11.33 -12.66 -12.00
CA LEU A 89 -10.73 -11.97 -13.14
C LEU A 89 -9.59 -12.81 -13.76
N LEU A 90 -8.72 -13.41 -12.95
CA LEU A 90 -7.72 -14.38 -13.42
C LEU A 90 -8.38 -15.63 -13.99
N ALA A 91 -9.46 -16.11 -13.38
CA ALA A 91 -10.24 -17.24 -13.90
C ALA A 91 -10.83 -16.90 -15.27
N ALA A 92 -11.41 -15.70 -15.43
CA ALA A 92 -11.92 -15.23 -16.72
C ALA A 92 -10.81 -15.09 -17.78
N LEU A 93 -9.59 -14.76 -17.37
CA LEU A 93 -8.45 -14.75 -18.29
C LEU A 93 -8.03 -16.16 -18.69
N ALA A 94 -7.94 -17.11 -17.77
CA ALA A 94 -7.24 -18.37 -17.99
C ALA A 94 -8.11 -19.56 -18.40
N LEU A 95 -9.37 -19.59 -17.96
CA LEU A 95 -10.25 -20.73 -18.11
C LEU A 95 -11.24 -20.51 -19.24
N GLU A 96 -11.64 -21.59 -19.91
CA GLU A 96 -12.75 -21.54 -20.86
C GLU A 96 -14.05 -21.37 -20.06
N PRO A 97 -14.72 -20.20 -20.13
CA PRO A 97 -15.87 -20.01 -19.28
C PRO A 97 -17.04 -20.84 -19.83
N PRO A 98 -17.84 -21.54 -18.98
CA PRO A 98 -19.20 -21.86 -19.37
C PRO A 98 -19.94 -20.55 -19.70
N VAL A 99 -21.03 -20.61 -20.48
CA VAL A 99 -21.85 -19.43 -20.77
C VAL A 99 -22.16 -18.71 -19.46
N GLN A 100 -21.54 -17.54 -19.27
CA GLN A 100 -21.58 -16.87 -17.98
C GLN A 100 -22.96 -16.25 -17.76
N PRO A 101 -23.51 -16.34 -16.53
CA PRO A 101 -24.69 -15.58 -16.16
C PRO A 101 -24.49 -14.09 -16.44
N ARG A 102 -25.59 -13.41 -16.80
CA ARG A 102 -25.57 -11.98 -17.14
C ARG A 102 -24.94 -11.11 -16.04
N GLU A 103 -25.20 -11.45 -14.78
CA GLU A 103 -24.65 -10.72 -13.64
C GLU A 103 -23.12 -10.90 -13.52
N THR A 104 -22.61 -12.10 -13.79
CA THR A 104 -21.15 -12.34 -13.84
C THR A 104 -20.49 -11.58 -14.98
N ARG A 105 -21.13 -11.54 -16.16
CA ARG A 105 -20.67 -10.70 -17.28
C ARG A 105 -20.64 -9.23 -16.90
N ARG A 106 -21.71 -8.72 -16.29
CA ARG A 106 -21.79 -7.32 -15.80
C ARG A 106 -20.63 -7.01 -14.85
N ALA A 107 -20.37 -7.86 -13.87
CA ALA A 107 -19.27 -7.68 -12.92
C ALA A 107 -17.89 -7.66 -13.61
N LEU A 108 -17.65 -8.55 -14.58
CA LEU A 108 -16.40 -8.56 -15.34
C LEU A 108 -16.23 -7.30 -16.21
N LEU A 109 -17.30 -6.85 -16.87
CA LEU A 109 -17.27 -5.61 -17.65
C LEU A 109 -16.95 -4.41 -16.75
N GLN A 110 -17.61 -4.30 -15.59
CA GLN A 110 -17.36 -3.24 -14.62
C GLN A 110 -15.90 -3.28 -14.14
N ARG A 111 -15.39 -4.46 -13.76
CA ARG A 111 -13.99 -4.62 -13.35
C ARG A 111 -13.01 -4.21 -14.44
N CYS A 112 -13.25 -4.62 -15.69
CA CYS A 112 -12.38 -4.29 -16.82
C CYS A 112 -12.42 -2.80 -17.22
N LEU A 113 -13.28 -1.98 -16.60
CA LEU A 113 -13.32 -0.53 -16.75
C LEU A 113 -12.63 0.22 -15.61
N GLN A 114 -12.23 -0.48 -14.54
CA GLN A 114 -11.46 0.08 -13.44
C GLN A 114 -9.96 0.07 -13.77
N ALA A 115 -9.58 0.98 -14.66
CA ALA A 115 -8.21 1.31 -15.01
C ALA A 115 -8.17 2.81 -15.36
N HIS A 116 -7.03 3.48 -15.16
CA HIS A 116 -6.96 4.92 -15.41
C HIS A 116 -7.28 5.26 -16.87
N GLN A 117 -8.28 6.13 -17.07
CA GLN A 117 -8.89 6.37 -18.37
C GLN A 117 -7.87 6.80 -19.43
N GLN A 118 -7.04 7.80 -19.11
CA GLN A 118 -6.16 8.42 -20.10
C GLN A 118 -4.89 7.60 -20.36
N THR A 119 -4.27 7.08 -19.31
CA THR A 119 -2.93 6.46 -19.36
C THR A 119 -2.97 4.95 -19.58
N MET A 120 -4.09 4.28 -19.29
CA MET A 120 -4.23 2.83 -19.44
C MET A 120 -5.28 2.45 -20.48
N ILE A 121 -6.46 3.07 -20.48
CA ILE A 121 -7.53 2.72 -21.44
C ILE A 121 -7.29 3.39 -22.79
N ASP A 122 -7.33 4.73 -22.85
CA ASP A 122 -7.26 5.51 -24.08
C ASP A 122 -5.91 5.41 -24.78
N ARG A 123 -4.86 5.10 -24.02
CA ARG A 123 -3.51 4.84 -24.53
C ARG A 123 -3.48 3.72 -25.58
N PHE A 124 -4.32 2.69 -25.43
CA PHE A 124 -4.34 1.54 -26.31
C PHE A 124 -5.63 1.53 -27.15
N PRO A 125 -5.58 1.89 -28.45
CA PRO A 125 -6.78 1.98 -29.28
C PRO A 125 -7.66 0.71 -29.29
N PRO A 126 -7.12 -0.53 -29.30
CA PRO A 126 -7.96 -1.73 -29.19
C PRO A 126 -8.71 -1.82 -27.86
N TYR A 127 -8.03 -1.54 -26.74
CA TYR A 127 -8.65 -1.55 -25.42
C TYR A 127 -9.71 -0.45 -25.28
N ALA A 128 -9.42 0.78 -25.74
CA ALA A 128 -10.38 1.88 -25.73
C ALA A 128 -11.67 1.55 -26.51
N ARG A 129 -11.56 0.89 -27.67
CA ARG A 129 -12.73 0.42 -28.44
C ARG A 129 -13.56 -0.59 -27.66
N LEU A 130 -12.90 -1.55 -27.00
CA LEU A 130 -13.57 -2.58 -26.20
C LEU A 130 -14.26 -1.96 -24.98
N ALA A 131 -13.57 -1.07 -24.26
CA ALA A 131 -14.09 -0.35 -23.11
C ALA A 131 -15.31 0.52 -23.46
N ALA A 132 -15.31 1.19 -24.61
CA ALA A 132 -16.44 1.99 -25.07
C ALA A 132 -17.71 1.14 -25.28
N LEU A 133 -17.58 -0.04 -25.87
CA LEU A 133 -18.70 -0.98 -26.03
C LEU A 133 -19.18 -1.54 -24.68
N ALA A 134 -18.25 -1.87 -23.78
CA ALA A 134 -18.58 -2.32 -22.42
C ALA A 134 -19.39 -1.27 -21.66
N ARG A 135 -18.99 0.01 -21.72
CA ARG A 135 -19.76 1.13 -21.12
C ARG A 135 -21.16 1.22 -21.66
N ARG A 136 -21.33 1.17 -22.99
CA ARG A 136 -22.67 1.17 -23.61
C ARG A 136 -23.51 -0.03 -23.20
N ALA A 137 -22.91 -1.20 -23.08
CA ALA A 137 -23.63 -2.37 -22.59
C ALA A 137 -24.09 -2.22 -21.13
N LEU A 138 -23.30 -1.57 -20.29
CA LEU A 138 -23.63 -1.39 -18.87
C LEU A 138 -24.78 -0.40 -18.60
N GLU A 139 -25.13 0.45 -19.58
CA GLU A 139 -26.26 1.41 -19.51
C GLU A 139 -27.64 0.74 -19.34
N THR A 140 -27.76 -0.57 -19.62
CA THR A 140 -29.02 -1.31 -19.47
C THR A 140 -28.80 -2.67 -18.80
N ASP A 141 -29.80 -3.18 -18.08
CA ASP A 141 -29.70 -4.50 -17.43
C ASP A 141 -29.44 -5.65 -18.42
N THR A 142 -30.01 -5.57 -19.62
CA THR A 142 -29.87 -6.60 -20.65
C THR A 142 -28.60 -6.47 -21.50
N GLY A 143 -27.98 -5.28 -21.53
CA GLY A 143 -26.85 -4.96 -22.41
C GLY A 143 -25.65 -5.91 -22.31
N PRO A 144 -25.18 -6.32 -21.11
CA PRO A 144 -24.07 -7.26 -20.97
C PRO A 144 -24.30 -8.62 -21.64
N GLY A 145 -25.58 -9.01 -21.81
CA GLY A 145 -25.97 -10.24 -22.51
C GLY A 145 -25.89 -10.16 -24.03
N TYR A 146 -25.80 -8.96 -24.62
CA TYR A 146 -25.69 -8.77 -26.07
C TYR A 146 -24.24 -8.75 -26.58
N LEU A 147 -23.26 -8.56 -25.69
CA LEU A 147 -21.84 -8.66 -26.04
C LEU A 147 -21.47 -10.13 -26.25
N THR A 148 -20.62 -10.41 -27.24
CA THR A 148 -20.17 -11.78 -27.55
C THR A 148 -19.13 -12.26 -26.53
N ASP A 149 -18.88 -13.57 -26.48
CA ASP A 149 -17.80 -14.13 -25.65
C ASP A 149 -16.41 -13.71 -26.14
N ILE A 150 -16.25 -13.50 -27.45
CA ILE A 150 -15.02 -12.96 -28.05
C ILE A 150 -14.76 -11.55 -27.51
N HIS A 151 -15.77 -10.68 -27.48
CA HIS A 151 -15.61 -9.33 -26.93
C HIS A 151 -15.18 -9.36 -25.46
N LEU A 152 -15.82 -10.22 -24.65
CA LEU A 152 -15.45 -10.35 -23.23
C LEU A 152 -14.03 -10.88 -23.07
N THR A 153 -13.64 -11.87 -23.88
CA THR A 153 -12.30 -12.46 -23.86
C THR A 153 -11.23 -11.43 -24.23
N ASP A 154 -11.48 -10.65 -25.28
CA ASP A 154 -10.55 -9.61 -25.72
C ASP A 154 -10.46 -8.48 -24.69
N LEU A 155 -11.59 -8.08 -24.09
CA LEU A 155 -11.61 -7.06 -23.05
C LEU A 155 -10.82 -7.48 -21.80
N VAL A 156 -11.05 -8.71 -21.32
CA VAL A 156 -10.30 -9.26 -20.17
C VAL A 156 -8.82 -9.38 -20.48
N THR A 157 -8.46 -9.82 -21.69
CA THR A 157 -7.05 -9.92 -22.10
C THR A 157 -6.40 -8.53 -22.16
N TRP A 158 -7.06 -7.55 -22.76
CA TRP A 158 -6.54 -6.17 -22.83
C TRP A 158 -6.44 -5.51 -21.48
N TYR A 159 -7.39 -5.75 -20.56
CA TYR A 159 -7.29 -5.28 -19.20
C TYR A 159 -5.96 -5.73 -18.57
N HIS A 160 -5.64 -7.02 -18.64
CA HIS A 160 -4.38 -7.54 -18.10
C HIS A 160 -3.14 -7.01 -18.84
N LEU A 161 -3.17 -6.86 -20.16
CA LEU A 161 -2.06 -6.26 -20.92
C LEU A 161 -1.81 -4.80 -20.53
N ALA A 162 -2.87 -4.03 -20.29
CA ALA A 162 -2.80 -2.65 -19.82
C ALA A 162 -2.27 -2.57 -18.37
N TRP A 163 -2.55 -3.57 -17.54
CA TRP A 163 -2.05 -3.68 -16.17
C TRP A 163 -0.63 -4.24 -16.04
N LEU A 164 0.01 -4.73 -17.09
CA LEU A 164 1.43 -5.11 -16.97
C LEU A 164 2.32 -3.88 -16.70
N GLY A 165 3.48 -4.08 -16.07
CA GLY A 165 4.49 -3.03 -15.96
C GLY A 165 4.93 -2.51 -17.33
N GLU A 166 5.28 -1.23 -17.42
CA GLU A 166 5.81 -0.63 -18.63
C GLU A 166 7.13 -1.28 -19.04
N THR A 167 7.98 -1.64 -18.07
CA THR A 167 9.23 -2.34 -18.33
C THR A 167 8.97 -3.72 -18.95
N VAL A 168 7.92 -4.41 -18.49
CA VAL A 168 7.49 -5.72 -19.01
C VAL A 168 6.99 -5.59 -20.45
N ARG A 169 6.06 -4.66 -20.72
CA ARG A 169 5.52 -4.41 -22.07
C ARG A 169 6.62 -4.11 -23.09
N ARG A 170 7.67 -3.39 -22.69
CA ARG A 170 8.77 -3.01 -23.58
C ARG A 170 9.80 -4.13 -23.80
N ARG A 171 10.10 -4.91 -22.76
CA ARG A 171 11.21 -5.87 -22.75
C ARG A 171 10.78 -7.28 -23.15
N ASP A 172 9.57 -7.70 -22.80
CA ASP A 172 9.11 -9.06 -23.06
C ASP A 172 8.55 -9.18 -24.50
N PRO A 173 9.20 -9.94 -25.41
CA PRO A 173 8.70 -10.11 -26.76
C PRO A 173 7.33 -10.81 -26.82
N ARG A 174 7.01 -11.67 -25.84
CA ARG A 174 5.72 -12.38 -25.78
C ARG A 174 4.57 -11.39 -25.59
N VAL A 175 4.76 -10.41 -24.70
CA VAL A 175 3.77 -9.35 -24.44
C VAL A 175 3.57 -8.48 -25.68
N ARG A 176 4.65 -8.10 -26.37
CA ARG A 176 4.55 -7.32 -27.61
C ARG A 176 3.76 -8.06 -28.69
N THR A 177 4.03 -9.36 -28.88
CA THR A 177 3.25 -10.18 -29.81
C THR A 177 1.76 -10.22 -29.45
N LEU A 178 1.42 -10.31 -28.15
CA LEU A 178 0.03 -10.23 -27.70
C LEU A 178 -0.59 -8.85 -27.98
N MET A 179 0.13 -7.76 -27.75
CA MET A 179 -0.38 -6.41 -28.02
C MET A 179 -0.56 -6.15 -29.53
N GLU A 180 0.37 -6.62 -30.37
CA GLU A 180 0.31 -6.51 -31.84
C GLU A 180 -0.87 -7.27 -32.45
N LYS A 181 -1.34 -8.33 -31.78
CA LYS A 181 -2.49 -9.13 -32.22
C LYS A 181 -3.82 -8.35 -32.13
N GLU A 182 -3.91 -7.39 -31.22
CA GLU A 182 -5.07 -6.52 -30.95
C GLU A 182 -6.40 -7.16 -30.53
N GLN A 183 -6.78 -8.33 -31.04
CA GLN A 183 -8.09 -8.95 -30.83
C GLN A 183 -8.08 -10.44 -31.18
N ASP A 184 -9.23 -11.11 -31.01
CA ASP A 184 -9.42 -12.52 -31.31
C ASP A 184 -8.46 -13.42 -30.51
N TYR A 185 -8.26 -13.09 -29.22
CA TYR A 185 -7.36 -13.82 -28.33
C TYR A 185 -7.90 -15.24 -28.05
N GLY A 186 -7.13 -16.24 -28.49
CA GLY A 186 -7.45 -17.64 -28.27
C GLY A 186 -6.92 -18.14 -26.92
N MET A 187 -7.23 -19.39 -26.58
CA MET A 187 -6.77 -20.01 -25.34
C MET A 187 -5.24 -20.01 -25.21
N ALA A 188 -4.51 -20.21 -26.31
CA ALA A 188 -3.05 -20.19 -26.29
C ALA A 188 -2.48 -18.80 -25.93
N ASP A 189 -3.07 -17.73 -26.44
CA ASP A 189 -2.64 -16.35 -26.15
C ASP A 189 -2.89 -15.99 -24.69
N ARG A 190 -4.07 -16.36 -24.19
CA ARG A 190 -4.48 -16.13 -22.81
C ARG A 190 -3.60 -16.92 -21.84
N ARG A 191 -3.33 -18.19 -22.14
CA ARG A 191 -2.42 -19.03 -21.35
C ARG A 191 -1.00 -18.47 -21.36
N LEU A 192 -0.53 -17.92 -22.48
CA LEU A 192 0.76 -17.22 -22.56
C LEU A 192 0.81 -16.02 -21.61
N LEU A 193 -0.26 -15.21 -21.58
CA LEU A 193 -0.36 -14.08 -20.65
C LEU A 193 -0.37 -14.53 -19.18
N VAL A 194 -1.10 -15.60 -18.86
CA VAL A 194 -1.10 -16.19 -17.50
C VAL A 194 0.29 -16.71 -17.11
N THR A 195 1.02 -17.32 -18.05
CA THR A 195 2.42 -17.73 -17.83
C THR A 195 3.30 -16.54 -17.48
N ILE A 196 3.19 -15.44 -18.22
CA ILE A 196 3.94 -14.19 -17.93
C ILE A 196 3.59 -13.69 -16.52
N ILE A 197 2.30 -13.61 -16.17
CA ILE A 197 1.83 -13.19 -14.84
C ILE A 197 2.45 -14.09 -13.75
N GLY A 198 2.45 -15.41 -13.95
CA GLY A 198 3.03 -16.37 -13.01
C GLY A 198 4.53 -16.17 -12.81
N GLU A 199 5.28 -15.95 -13.89
CA GLU A 199 6.71 -15.66 -13.83
C GLU A 199 7.01 -14.36 -13.08
N LEU A 200 6.23 -13.29 -13.34
CA LEU A 200 6.38 -12.01 -12.66
C LEU A 200 6.13 -12.11 -11.16
N LEU A 201 5.04 -12.76 -10.76
CA LEU A 201 4.67 -12.93 -9.34
C LEU A 201 5.67 -13.81 -8.59
N ALA A 202 6.10 -14.92 -9.20
CA ALA A 202 7.03 -15.86 -8.57
C ALA A 202 8.44 -15.25 -8.39
N GLY A 203 8.90 -14.42 -9.33
CA GLY A 203 10.23 -13.81 -9.27
C GLY A 203 10.30 -12.49 -8.49
N LEU A 204 9.16 -11.88 -8.13
CA LEU A 204 9.15 -10.51 -7.58
C LEU A 204 9.96 -10.35 -6.30
N LEU A 205 9.75 -11.21 -5.31
CA LEU A 205 10.42 -11.08 -4.00
C LEU A 205 11.92 -11.37 -4.12
N ASP A 206 12.30 -12.35 -4.94
CA ASP A 206 13.71 -12.71 -5.20
C ASP A 206 14.48 -11.54 -5.82
N ARG A 207 13.84 -10.75 -6.69
CA ARG A 207 14.45 -9.54 -7.28
C ARG A 207 14.78 -8.50 -6.21
N PHE A 208 13.87 -8.27 -5.26
CA PHE A 208 14.13 -7.36 -4.14
C PHE A 208 15.22 -7.91 -3.20
N SER A 209 15.21 -9.20 -2.87
CA SER A 209 16.29 -9.83 -2.08
C SER A 209 17.66 -9.69 -2.76
N ALA A 210 17.73 -9.92 -4.07
CA ALA A 210 18.98 -9.76 -4.82
C ALA A 210 19.51 -8.31 -4.78
N LEU A 211 18.63 -7.32 -4.80
CA LEU A 211 19.01 -5.91 -4.67
C LEU A 211 19.48 -5.55 -3.25
N VAL A 212 18.94 -6.19 -2.21
CA VAL A 212 19.44 -6.08 -0.83
C VAL A 212 20.83 -6.70 -0.71
N ASP A 213 21.02 -7.91 -1.22
CA ASP A 213 22.31 -8.61 -1.20
C ASP A 213 23.40 -7.83 -1.95
N ALA A 214 23.02 -7.12 -3.02
CA ALA A 214 23.88 -6.20 -3.74
C ALA A 214 24.15 -4.87 -3.00
N GLY A 215 23.59 -4.67 -1.81
CA GLY A 215 23.75 -3.45 -0.99
C GLY A 215 23.07 -2.22 -1.57
N ARG A 216 22.11 -2.40 -2.49
CA ARG A 216 21.41 -1.33 -3.19
C ARG A 216 20.15 -0.89 -2.47
N LEU A 217 19.51 -1.79 -1.74
CA LEU A 217 18.28 -1.50 -1.02
C LEU A 217 18.42 -1.77 0.46
N GLU A 218 17.66 -1.01 1.23
CA GLU A 218 17.22 -1.40 2.56
C GLU A 218 15.76 -1.84 2.47
N LEU A 219 15.42 -3.00 3.02
CA LEU A 219 14.03 -3.39 3.18
C LEU A 219 13.57 -3.10 4.62
N SER A 220 12.35 -2.57 4.73
CA SER A 220 11.67 -2.37 6.00
C SER A 220 10.29 -3.05 6.00
N THR A 221 9.70 -3.19 7.18
CA THR A 221 8.37 -3.77 7.34
C THR A 221 7.40 -2.82 8.04
N THR A 222 6.18 -3.28 8.21
CA THR A 222 5.05 -2.56 8.80
C THR A 222 4.29 -3.54 9.71
N PRO A 223 3.55 -3.10 10.73
CA PRO A 223 2.74 -3.98 11.55
C PRO A 223 1.88 -4.93 10.69
N TYR A 224 1.71 -6.18 11.14
CA TYR A 224 1.43 -7.34 10.27
C TYR A 224 0.27 -7.15 9.27
N THR A 225 -0.88 -6.63 9.71
CA THR A 225 -2.06 -6.33 8.86
C THR A 225 -2.35 -4.84 8.73
N HIS A 226 -1.31 -4.02 8.82
CA HIS A 226 -1.41 -2.57 8.68
C HIS A 226 -2.35 -1.84 9.69
N PRO A 227 -2.42 -2.19 10.99
CA PRO A 227 -3.26 -1.46 11.96
C PRO A 227 -2.72 -0.07 12.34
N MET A 228 -3.63 0.85 12.65
CA MET A 228 -3.29 2.12 13.32
C MET A 228 -2.86 1.88 14.78
N LEU A 229 -1.58 1.55 15.01
CA LEU A 229 -1.07 1.20 16.35
C LEU A 229 -1.43 2.20 17.46
N PRO A 230 -1.31 3.53 17.28
CA PRO A 230 -1.71 4.50 18.30
C PRO A 230 -3.16 4.33 18.74
N LEU A 231 -4.08 4.19 17.78
CA LEU A 231 -5.51 4.03 18.03
C LEU A 231 -5.86 2.66 18.59
N LEU A 232 -5.11 1.62 18.19
CA LEU A 232 -5.23 0.29 18.76
C LEU A 232 -4.85 0.31 20.25
N ILE A 233 -3.82 1.06 20.64
CA ILE A 233 -3.35 1.18 22.02
C ILE A 233 -4.30 2.03 22.88
N ASP A 234 -4.62 3.25 22.43
CA ASP A 234 -5.54 4.17 23.11
C ASP A 234 -6.15 5.19 22.13
N PHE A 235 -7.47 5.20 21.99
CA PHE A 235 -8.18 6.18 21.15
C PHE A 235 -7.94 7.64 21.59
N LYS A 236 -7.54 7.89 22.84
CA LYS A 236 -7.18 9.25 23.29
C LYS A 236 -5.98 9.83 22.55
N ALA A 237 -5.16 9.02 21.89
CA ALA A 237 -4.09 9.51 21.00
C ALA A 237 -4.65 10.48 19.92
N ALA A 238 -5.89 10.30 19.47
CA ALA A 238 -6.56 11.20 18.52
C ALA A 238 -6.82 12.61 19.07
N THR A 239 -6.86 12.75 20.41
CA THR A 239 -7.11 14.04 21.06
C THR A 239 -5.84 14.85 21.30
N GLU A 240 -4.66 14.28 21.07
CA GLU A 240 -3.40 15.00 21.30
C GLU A 240 -3.20 16.13 20.28
N ALA A 241 -3.31 15.83 18.98
CA ALA A 241 -3.24 16.83 17.92
C ALA A 241 -4.57 17.59 17.73
N ARG A 242 -5.72 16.93 17.99
CA ARG A 242 -7.07 17.51 17.82
C ARG A 242 -7.93 17.29 19.07
N PRO A 243 -7.89 18.18 20.08
CA PRO A 243 -8.54 17.98 21.39
C PRO A 243 -10.05 17.69 21.36
N ASP A 244 -10.77 18.22 20.37
CA ASP A 244 -12.23 18.07 20.24
C ASP A 244 -12.66 16.84 19.42
N THR A 245 -11.74 15.94 19.08
CA THR A 245 -12.03 14.75 18.26
C THR A 245 -13.04 13.82 18.94
N PRO A 246 -14.20 13.55 18.33
CA PRO A 246 -15.14 12.55 18.84
C PRO A 246 -14.50 11.17 18.87
N LEU A 247 -14.61 10.43 19.98
CA LEU A 247 -14.02 9.11 20.12
C LEU A 247 -15.07 8.00 20.03
N PRO A 248 -14.66 6.75 19.70
CA PRO A 248 -15.50 5.56 19.87
C PRO A 248 -15.99 5.41 21.31
N GLN A 249 -17.07 4.65 21.51
CA GLN A 249 -17.77 4.54 22.80
C GLN A 249 -16.95 3.81 23.87
N HIS A 250 -16.14 2.86 23.45
CA HIS A 250 -15.35 2.00 24.33
C HIS A 250 -13.89 1.96 23.88
N PRO A 251 -12.92 1.89 24.81
CA PRO A 251 -11.53 1.69 24.44
C PRO A 251 -11.33 0.31 23.81
N TYR A 252 -10.37 0.19 22.90
CA TYR A 252 -10.08 -1.07 22.25
C TYR A 252 -9.51 -2.12 23.24
N PRO A 253 -10.17 -3.30 23.42
CA PRO A 253 -9.76 -4.26 24.45
C PRO A 253 -8.41 -4.93 24.17
N GLY A 254 -7.47 -4.84 25.12
CA GLY A 254 -6.15 -5.47 25.02
C GLY A 254 -5.25 -4.84 23.94
N GLY A 255 -5.46 -3.55 23.65
CA GLY A 255 -4.79 -2.83 22.57
C GLY A 255 -3.27 -2.91 22.57
N LEU A 256 -2.65 -2.82 23.75
CA LEU A 256 -1.21 -2.91 23.90
C LEU A 256 -0.67 -4.29 23.48
N GLU A 257 -1.31 -5.37 23.95
CA GLU A 257 -0.95 -6.74 23.61
C GLU A 257 -1.19 -7.04 22.12
N ARG A 258 -2.26 -6.46 21.54
CA ARG A 258 -2.54 -6.58 20.11
C ARG A 258 -1.49 -5.85 19.26
N ALA A 259 -1.11 -4.63 19.63
CA ALA A 259 -0.04 -3.88 18.98
C ALA A 259 1.31 -4.63 19.03
N GLN A 260 1.67 -5.18 20.18
CA GLN A 260 2.87 -6.01 20.34
C GLN A 260 2.83 -7.25 19.44
N TRP A 261 1.69 -7.95 19.40
CA TRP A 261 1.51 -9.12 18.56
C TRP A 261 1.68 -8.77 17.07
N GLN A 262 1.13 -7.64 16.62
CA GLN A 262 1.22 -7.16 15.24
C GLN A 262 2.68 -6.91 14.82
N LEU A 263 3.49 -6.29 15.68
CA LEU A 263 4.91 -6.05 15.44
C LEU A 263 5.73 -7.35 15.43
N GLN A 264 5.51 -8.25 16.39
CA GLN A 264 6.22 -9.52 16.48
C GLN A 264 5.91 -10.44 15.30
N LYS A 265 4.63 -10.55 14.94
CA LYS A 265 4.19 -11.31 13.77
C LYS A 265 4.76 -10.72 12.49
N ALA A 266 4.87 -9.39 12.41
CA ALA A 266 5.44 -8.73 11.23
C ALA A 266 6.89 -9.11 11.00
N ARG A 267 7.74 -9.00 12.02
CA ARG A 267 9.15 -9.41 11.93
C ARG A 267 9.30 -10.85 11.45
N ARG A 268 8.59 -11.76 12.11
CA ARG A 268 8.64 -13.19 11.76
C ARG A 268 8.23 -13.43 10.31
N SER A 269 7.08 -12.89 9.90
CA SER A 269 6.55 -13.09 8.56
C SER A 269 7.48 -12.48 7.51
N PHE A 270 8.00 -11.28 7.75
CA PHE A 270 8.93 -10.62 6.86
C PHE A 270 10.19 -11.46 6.64
N SER A 271 10.79 -11.98 7.71
CA SER A 271 11.98 -12.83 7.62
C SER A 271 11.72 -14.18 6.97
N GLU A 272 10.52 -14.76 7.13
CA GLU A 272 10.10 -15.97 6.42
C GLU A 272 10.01 -15.75 4.89
N HIS A 273 9.68 -14.54 4.42
CA HIS A 273 9.53 -14.24 2.99
C HIS A 273 10.83 -13.79 2.33
N PHE A 274 11.60 -12.90 2.98
CA PHE A 274 12.82 -12.34 2.38
C PHE A 274 14.11 -13.05 2.80
N GLY A 275 14.10 -13.82 3.90
CA GLY A 275 15.33 -14.36 4.50
C GLY A 275 16.20 -13.31 5.20
N HIS A 276 15.70 -12.07 5.34
CA HIS A 276 16.35 -10.96 6.03
C HIS A 276 15.53 -10.50 7.23
N GLU A 277 16.18 -9.99 8.27
CA GLU A 277 15.50 -9.30 9.38
C GLU A 277 15.29 -7.82 9.03
N PRO A 278 14.08 -7.27 9.23
CA PRO A 278 13.83 -5.86 8.95
C PRO A 278 14.48 -4.98 10.03
N THR A 279 15.31 -4.04 9.61
CA THR A 279 15.97 -3.05 10.49
C THR A 279 15.02 -1.93 10.93
N GLY A 280 14.08 -1.59 10.05
CA GLY A 280 13.13 -0.49 10.24
C GLY A 280 11.67 -0.92 10.22
N CYS A 281 10.85 -0.12 10.88
CA CYS A 281 9.40 -0.22 10.85
C CYS A 281 8.80 1.09 10.35
N TRP A 282 8.19 1.07 9.17
CA TRP A 282 7.20 2.09 8.80
C TRP A 282 5.92 1.74 9.56
N PRO A 283 5.47 2.55 10.52
CA PRO A 283 4.16 2.31 11.13
C PRO A 283 3.09 2.64 10.10
N SER A 284 1.97 1.94 10.15
CA SER A 284 0.85 2.19 9.24
C SER A 284 0.52 3.67 9.19
N GLU A 285 0.56 4.24 7.98
CA GLU A 285 0.26 5.65 7.72
C GLU A 285 1.19 6.63 8.46
N GLY A 286 2.42 6.22 8.77
CA GLY A 286 3.31 6.99 9.63
C GLY A 286 2.73 7.25 11.03
N GLY A 287 1.73 6.48 11.46
CA GLY A 287 1.00 6.69 12.70
C GLY A 287 1.82 6.38 13.95
N VAL A 288 2.14 7.40 14.75
CA VAL A 288 2.96 7.27 15.95
C VAL A 288 2.33 7.95 17.18
N SER A 289 2.65 7.40 18.34
CA SER A 289 2.44 7.97 19.68
C SER A 289 3.68 7.61 20.54
N ALA A 290 3.84 8.21 21.71
CA ALA A 290 4.95 7.86 22.60
C ALA A 290 4.97 6.35 22.92
N ALA A 291 3.80 5.77 23.21
CA ALA A 291 3.65 4.34 23.45
C ALA A 291 4.00 3.50 22.21
N THR A 292 3.61 3.95 21.01
CA THR A 292 3.96 3.28 19.76
C THR A 292 5.47 3.26 19.52
N LEU A 293 6.17 4.38 19.72
CA LEU A 293 7.63 4.44 19.56
C LEU A 293 8.34 3.49 20.55
N GLN A 294 7.88 3.47 21.80
CA GLN A 294 8.40 2.55 22.81
C GLN A 294 8.23 1.08 22.38
N LEU A 295 7.04 0.70 21.89
CA LEU A 295 6.79 -0.67 21.43
C LEU A 295 7.62 -1.07 20.21
N ILE A 296 7.80 -0.15 19.25
CA ILE A 296 8.64 -0.37 18.08
C ILE A 296 10.10 -0.63 18.52
N GLY A 297 10.63 0.18 19.44
CA GLY A 297 11.96 -0.03 20.02
C GLY A 297 12.11 -1.36 20.76
N GLN A 298 11.15 -1.69 21.63
CA GLN A 298 11.10 -2.97 22.35
C GLN A 298 10.99 -4.18 21.41
N SER A 299 10.37 -3.98 20.26
CA SER A 299 10.29 -5.00 19.20
C SER A 299 11.59 -5.12 18.40
N GLY A 300 12.63 -4.34 18.72
CA GLY A 300 13.98 -4.44 18.19
C GLY A 300 14.22 -3.73 16.86
N PHE A 301 13.35 -2.81 16.45
CA PHE A 301 13.58 -1.95 15.29
C PHE A 301 14.53 -0.81 15.64
N ARG A 302 15.47 -0.49 14.74
CA ARG A 302 16.46 0.58 14.93
C ARG A 302 15.91 1.95 14.58
N TRP A 303 15.01 2.00 13.61
CA TRP A 303 14.35 3.22 13.17
C TRP A 303 12.88 3.02 12.85
N THR A 304 12.18 4.15 12.85
CA THR A 304 10.82 4.32 12.36
C THR A 304 10.68 5.67 11.68
N ALA A 305 9.53 5.96 11.07
CA ALA A 305 9.28 7.26 10.47
C ALA A 305 7.81 7.68 10.58
N SER A 306 7.58 8.99 10.47
CA SER A 306 6.26 9.63 10.51
C SER A 306 6.21 10.87 9.62
N GLY A 307 5.10 11.61 9.61
CA GLY A 307 4.94 12.84 8.80
C GLY A 307 5.53 14.09 9.43
N GLN A 308 5.79 15.11 8.61
CA GLN A 308 6.30 16.40 9.08
C GLN A 308 5.35 17.06 10.09
N GLY A 309 4.03 16.93 9.88
CA GLY A 309 3.01 17.46 10.78
C GLY A 309 3.14 16.95 12.22
N VAL A 310 3.51 15.67 12.40
CA VAL A 310 3.76 15.08 13.73
C VAL A 310 4.95 15.73 14.41
N LEU A 311 6.04 15.95 13.68
CA LEU A 311 7.20 16.66 14.22
C LEU A 311 6.85 18.10 14.60
N ARG A 312 6.15 18.82 13.73
CA ARG A 312 5.71 20.20 14.00
C ARG A 312 4.88 20.29 15.29
N HIS A 313 3.92 19.39 15.49
CA HIS A 313 3.14 19.34 16.73
C HIS A 313 3.99 19.00 17.96
N SER A 314 5.07 18.24 17.78
CA SER A 314 5.95 17.77 18.87
C SER A 314 7.07 18.75 19.23
N LEU A 315 7.34 19.75 18.39
CA LEU A 315 8.33 20.78 18.67
C LEU A 315 7.71 21.91 19.49
N ALA A 316 8.53 22.52 20.35
CA ALA A 316 8.13 23.72 21.10
C ALA A 316 8.07 24.99 20.22
N ASP A 317 8.38 24.85 18.93
CA ASP A 317 8.40 25.92 17.95
C ASP A 317 7.20 25.78 17.00
N ALA A 318 6.48 26.89 16.81
CA ALA A 318 5.32 26.92 15.92
C ALA A 318 5.70 26.97 14.44
N ASP A 319 6.95 27.36 14.11
CA ASP A 319 7.45 27.45 12.75
C ASP A 319 8.90 26.91 12.68
N PRO A 320 9.09 25.59 12.86
CA PRO A 320 10.42 25.00 12.90
C PRO A 320 11.14 25.18 11.57
N ASP A 321 12.43 25.53 11.64
CA ASP A 321 13.24 25.72 10.44
C ASP A 321 13.67 24.39 9.80
N SER A 322 14.25 24.48 8.60
CA SER A 322 14.83 23.35 7.86
C SER A 322 15.91 22.58 8.66
N GLY A 323 16.60 23.26 9.57
CA GLY A 323 17.59 22.64 10.46
C GLY A 323 16.97 21.73 11.51
N GLN A 324 15.72 21.98 11.91
CA GLN A 324 14.94 21.12 12.80
C GLN A 324 14.19 20.04 12.01
N LEU A 325 13.55 20.40 10.88
CA LEU A 325 12.72 19.47 10.11
C LEU A 325 13.52 18.31 9.50
N HIS A 326 14.77 18.55 9.11
CA HIS A 326 15.61 17.57 8.42
C HIS A 326 16.63 16.88 9.34
N ARG A 327 16.19 16.49 10.54
CA ARG A 327 17.01 15.73 11.48
C ARG A 327 16.31 14.45 11.95
N PRO A 328 17.08 13.37 12.20
CA PRO A 328 16.57 12.25 12.96
C PRO A 328 16.41 12.63 14.43
N TYR A 329 15.34 12.13 15.04
CA TYR A 329 15.01 12.36 16.44
C TYR A 329 14.91 11.06 17.22
N ARG A 330 15.10 11.14 18.53
CA ARG A 330 14.82 10.04 19.45
C ARG A 330 14.09 10.55 20.69
N LEU A 331 13.00 9.89 21.05
CA LEU A 331 12.19 10.22 22.24
C LEU A 331 12.87 9.72 23.53
N ASP A 332 13.20 8.42 23.59
CA ASP A 332 13.88 7.78 24.71
C ASP A 332 15.24 7.26 24.28
N GLU A 333 16.29 7.32 25.11
CA GLU A 333 17.66 6.92 24.71
C GLU A 333 17.76 5.51 24.09
N ASP A 334 16.96 4.56 24.60
CA ASP A 334 16.86 3.16 24.15
C ASP A 334 15.78 2.92 23.07
N GLY A 335 15.07 3.98 22.66
CA GLY A 335 14.02 3.93 21.64
C GLY A 335 14.54 3.94 20.20
N PRO A 336 13.67 3.65 19.22
CA PRO A 336 14.03 3.74 17.82
C PRO A 336 14.29 5.19 17.42
N VAL A 337 15.15 5.42 16.44
CA VAL A 337 15.29 6.75 15.82
C VAL A 337 14.09 6.99 14.90
N CYS A 338 13.39 8.11 15.08
CA CYS A 338 12.30 8.54 14.25
C CYS A 338 12.79 9.54 13.21
N PHE A 339 12.56 9.24 11.93
CA PHE A 339 12.71 10.18 10.83
C PHE A 339 11.35 10.80 10.51
N PHE A 340 11.34 12.03 10.02
CA PHE A 340 10.10 12.70 9.62
C PHE A 340 10.17 13.01 8.12
N ARG A 341 9.10 12.63 7.43
CA ARG A 341 8.90 12.85 6.00
C ARG A 341 8.89 14.35 5.70
N ASP A 342 9.52 14.75 4.61
CA ASP A 342 9.28 16.05 3.98
C ASP A 342 7.97 15.94 3.17
N ASP A 343 6.92 16.51 3.74
CA ASP A 343 5.57 16.44 3.19
C ASP A 343 5.46 17.12 1.81
N GLU A 344 6.16 18.23 1.59
CA GLU A 344 6.09 18.97 0.32
C GLU A 344 6.77 18.17 -0.80
N LEU A 345 8.00 17.71 -0.56
CA LEU A 345 8.75 16.94 -1.56
C LEU A 345 8.04 15.63 -1.92
N ALA A 346 7.48 14.93 -0.93
CA ALA A 346 6.74 13.71 -1.19
C ALA A 346 5.42 13.98 -1.94
N ASP A 347 4.67 15.03 -1.59
CA ASP A 347 3.43 15.40 -2.28
C ASP A 347 3.68 15.91 -3.71
N LEU A 348 4.85 16.50 -3.98
CA LEU A 348 5.24 16.86 -5.35
C LEU A 348 5.31 15.62 -6.25
N ILE A 349 5.93 14.53 -5.80
CA ILE A 349 5.95 13.25 -6.53
C ILE A 349 4.55 12.61 -6.56
N GLY A 350 3.86 12.59 -5.41
CA GLY A 350 2.57 11.91 -5.28
C GLY A 350 1.45 12.51 -6.15
N PHE A 351 1.42 13.84 -6.29
CA PHE A 351 0.27 14.55 -6.84
C PHE A 351 0.60 15.56 -7.94
N SER A 352 1.72 16.28 -7.85
CA SER A 352 1.95 17.47 -8.68
C SER A 352 2.71 17.16 -9.97
N TYR A 353 3.78 16.38 -9.89
CA TYR A 353 4.70 16.13 -11.01
C TYR A 353 4.14 15.21 -12.09
N SER A 354 3.05 14.49 -11.83
CA SER A 354 2.31 13.74 -12.85
C SER A 354 1.79 14.64 -13.99
N HIS A 355 1.61 15.94 -13.72
CA HIS A 355 1.17 16.95 -14.67
C HIS A 355 2.30 17.72 -15.37
N TRP A 356 3.55 17.45 -15.00
CA TRP A 356 4.72 18.16 -15.51
C TRP A 356 5.42 17.36 -16.61
N HIS A 357 6.26 18.02 -17.41
CA HIS A 357 7.23 17.29 -18.20
C HIS A 357 8.27 16.66 -17.25
N GLY A 358 8.59 15.38 -17.46
CA GLY A 358 9.40 14.61 -16.51
C GLY A 358 10.77 15.23 -16.19
N ASP A 359 11.45 15.78 -17.20
CA ASP A 359 12.75 16.44 -17.00
C ASP A 359 12.64 17.73 -16.15
N ASP A 360 11.55 18.49 -16.32
CA ASP A 360 11.32 19.73 -15.56
C ASP A 360 10.98 19.40 -14.10
N ALA A 361 10.17 18.36 -13.87
CA ALA A 361 9.85 17.86 -12.54
C ALA A 361 11.10 17.37 -11.79
N VAL A 362 11.99 16.64 -12.47
CA VAL A 362 13.25 16.17 -11.88
C VAL A 362 14.19 17.34 -11.55
N ALA A 363 14.29 18.33 -12.43
CA ALA A 363 15.09 19.52 -12.19
C ALA A 363 14.58 20.32 -10.98
N ASP A 364 13.27 20.58 -10.89
CA ASP A 364 12.65 21.26 -9.74
C ASP A 364 12.90 20.50 -8.43
N PHE A 365 12.74 19.17 -8.45
CA PHE A 365 12.96 18.36 -7.25
C PHE A 365 14.40 18.42 -6.74
N VAL A 366 15.38 18.33 -7.65
CA VAL A 366 16.80 18.43 -7.29
C VAL A 366 17.15 19.85 -6.82
N GLU A 367 16.65 20.89 -7.48
CA GLU A 367 16.87 22.28 -7.07
C GLU A 367 16.36 22.56 -5.66
N ARG A 368 15.19 22.03 -5.30
CA ARG A 368 14.64 22.13 -3.93
C ARG A 368 15.51 21.45 -2.89
N LEU A 369 15.98 20.23 -3.18
CA LEU A 369 16.90 19.52 -2.29
C LEU A 369 18.24 20.24 -2.14
N GLU A 370 18.78 20.82 -3.23
CA GLU A 370 19.99 21.63 -3.18
C GLU A 370 19.79 22.94 -2.41
N GLY A 371 18.59 23.54 -2.50
CA GLY A 371 18.16 24.64 -1.65
C GLY A 371 18.22 24.28 -0.17
N ILE A 372 17.62 23.15 0.22
CA ILE A 372 17.72 22.61 1.58
C ILE A 372 19.18 22.40 1.96
N ALA A 373 19.99 21.80 1.08
CA ALA A 373 21.42 21.57 1.35
C ALA A 373 22.18 22.88 1.63
N ALA A 374 21.83 23.98 0.97
CA ALA A 374 22.45 25.29 1.15
C ALA A 374 22.05 26.03 2.45
N GLU A 375 20.91 25.70 3.06
CA GLU A 375 20.34 26.44 4.19
C GLU A 375 21.07 26.27 5.54
N GLY A 376 21.91 25.25 5.72
CA GLY A 376 22.39 24.94 7.07
C GLY A 376 23.53 23.94 7.15
N ASP A 377 23.82 23.53 8.38
CA ASP A 377 24.93 22.65 8.72
C ASP A 377 24.79 21.25 8.10
N GLY A 378 25.92 20.56 7.95
CA GLY A 378 25.96 19.17 7.49
C GLY A 378 25.29 18.21 8.49
N GLY A 379 25.02 16.98 8.04
CA GLY A 379 24.40 15.95 8.88
C GLY A 379 22.88 15.89 8.85
N ARG A 380 22.25 16.68 7.97
CA ARG A 380 20.80 16.67 7.75
C ARG A 380 20.36 15.50 6.88
N VAL A 381 19.13 15.04 7.12
CA VAL A 381 18.47 13.94 6.42
C VAL A 381 17.11 14.43 5.95
N VAL A 382 16.89 14.42 4.63
CA VAL A 382 15.56 14.58 4.03
C VAL A 382 15.01 13.20 3.75
N ALA A 383 13.87 12.88 4.36
CA ALA A 383 13.14 11.65 4.11
C ALA A 383 11.96 11.92 3.17
N VAL A 384 11.95 11.28 2.01
CA VAL A 384 10.84 11.37 1.06
C VAL A 384 10.17 10.01 1.06
N ILE A 385 9.02 9.94 1.70
CA ILE A 385 8.27 8.70 1.94
C ILE A 385 6.90 8.84 1.29
N LEU A 386 6.50 7.85 0.49
CA LEU A 386 5.20 7.82 -0.20
C LEU A 386 4.85 6.41 -0.63
N ASP A 387 3.59 6.20 -0.95
CA ASP A 387 3.12 4.94 -1.52
C ASP A 387 3.85 4.63 -2.83
N GLY A 388 4.21 3.36 -3.00
CA GLY A 388 5.06 2.89 -4.07
C GLY A 388 4.30 2.43 -5.31
N GLU A 389 2.96 2.41 -5.29
CA GLU A 389 2.10 2.04 -6.40
C GLU A 389 1.21 3.17 -6.91
N ASN A 390 0.75 4.04 -6.02
CA ASN A 390 -0.38 4.93 -6.28
C ASN A 390 -0.06 6.08 -7.27
N PRO A 391 1.12 6.73 -7.25
CA PRO A 391 1.37 7.86 -8.15
C PRO A 391 1.42 7.45 -9.63
N TRP A 392 1.93 6.25 -9.92
CA TRP A 392 2.45 5.93 -11.25
C TRP A 392 1.39 5.82 -12.34
N GLU A 393 0.16 5.46 -11.99
CA GLU A 393 -0.96 5.39 -12.95
C GLU A 393 -1.27 6.73 -13.62
N HIS A 394 -0.94 7.82 -12.93
CA HIS A 394 -1.18 9.18 -13.40
C HIS A 394 0.00 9.74 -14.18
N TYR A 395 1.18 9.13 -14.05
CA TYR A 395 2.34 9.49 -14.84
C TYR A 395 2.27 8.89 -16.25
N PRO A 396 2.80 9.60 -17.27
CA PRO A 396 3.03 9.01 -18.58
C PRO A 396 3.86 7.72 -18.46
N ASP A 397 3.41 6.68 -19.15
CA ASP A 397 4.07 5.38 -19.20
C ASP A 397 4.41 4.78 -17.81
N ASN A 398 3.51 4.93 -16.83
CA ASN A 398 3.67 4.40 -15.47
C ASN A 398 4.95 4.87 -14.74
N GLY A 399 5.34 6.14 -14.95
CA GLY A 399 6.55 6.69 -14.32
C GLY A 399 7.87 6.21 -14.95
N PHE A 400 7.83 5.42 -16.04
CA PHE A 400 9.00 4.80 -16.67
C PHE A 400 10.11 5.78 -17.04
N HIS A 401 9.75 7.01 -17.40
CA HIS A 401 10.71 8.07 -17.73
C HIS A 401 11.18 8.84 -16.49
N PHE A 402 10.28 9.12 -15.56
CA PHE A 402 10.53 9.97 -14.40
C PHE A 402 11.46 9.30 -13.39
N VAL A 403 11.16 8.07 -12.95
CA VAL A 403 11.91 7.40 -11.87
C VAL A 403 13.40 7.22 -12.20
N PRO A 404 13.79 6.72 -13.39
CA PRO A 404 15.21 6.62 -13.74
C PRO A 404 15.89 7.98 -13.96
N ALA A 405 15.15 9.01 -14.36
CA ALA A 405 15.70 10.38 -14.48
C ALA A 405 15.98 10.98 -13.10
N LEU A 406 15.04 10.83 -12.16
CA LEU A 406 15.19 11.24 -10.77
C LEU A 406 16.44 10.61 -10.12
N TYR A 407 16.59 9.28 -10.21
CA TYR A 407 17.75 8.60 -9.65
C TYR A 407 19.09 9.08 -10.25
N ARG A 408 19.14 9.30 -11.56
CA ARG A 408 20.35 9.82 -12.21
C ARG A 408 20.68 11.23 -11.75
N ALA A 409 19.68 12.11 -11.66
CA ALA A 409 19.89 13.50 -11.27
C ALA A 409 20.35 13.61 -9.80
N LEU A 410 19.74 12.84 -8.89
CA LEU A 410 20.14 12.78 -7.48
C LEU A 410 21.60 12.31 -7.31
N LEU A 411 22.05 11.33 -8.10
CA LEU A 411 23.44 10.87 -8.06
C LEU A 411 24.44 11.85 -8.68
N GLN A 412 23.99 12.68 -9.62
CA GLN A 412 24.86 13.65 -10.31
C GLN A 412 25.10 14.91 -9.49
N SER A 413 24.25 15.20 -8.50
CA SER A 413 24.44 16.35 -7.61
C SER A 413 25.64 16.12 -6.68
N GLY A 414 26.51 17.13 -6.61
CA GLY A 414 27.65 17.15 -5.68
C GLY A 414 27.26 17.46 -4.24
N GLU A 415 26.06 17.99 -4.01
CA GLU A 415 25.55 18.42 -2.71
C GLU A 415 24.68 17.35 -2.04
N LEU A 416 24.23 16.34 -2.79
CA LEU A 416 23.31 15.30 -2.33
C LEU A 416 24.00 13.95 -2.16
N LEU A 417 23.51 13.17 -1.20
CA LEU A 417 23.89 11.79 -0.98
C LEU A 417 22.62 10.94 -0.85
N LEU A 418 22.29 10.22 -1.93
CA LEU A 418 21.21 9.23 -1.90
C LEU A 418 21.64 8.03 -1.04
N THR A 419 20.87 7.72 -0.02
CA THR A 419 21.22 6.73 1.02
C THR A 419 19.96 6.07 1.62
N THR A 420 20.13 5.30 2.70
CA THR A 420 19.03 4.64 3.42
C THR A 420 18.99 5.06 4.88
N PHE A 421 17.89 4.80 5.58
CA PHE A 421 17.75 5.15 6.99
C PHE A 421 18.81 4.47 7.87
N SER A 422 19.06 3.17 7.69
CA SER A 422 20.11 2.47 8.46
C SER A 422 21.49 3.07 8.21
N ARG A 423 21.81 3.47 6.98
CA ARG A 423 23.09 4.14 6.68
C ARG A 423 23.18 5.52 7.32
N CYS A 424 22.08 6.27 7.40
CA CYS A 424 22.04 7.52 8.17
C CYS A 424 22.34 7.27 9.66
N LEU A 425 21.85 6.17 10.23
CA LEU A 425 22.14 5.82 11.64
C LEU A 425 23.59 5.42 11.88
N ASP A 426 24.21 4.77 10.90
CA ASP A 426 25.61 4.33 11.00
C ASP A 426 26.61 5.47 10.70
N ASP A 427 26.11 6.59 10.17
CA ASP A 427 26.90 7.75 9.80
C ASP A 427 27.04 8.74 10.97
N THR A 428 28.23 8.79 11.56
CA THR A 428 28.57 9.74 12.65
C THR A 428 28.44 11.22 12.27
N ALA A 429 28.33 11.54 10.97
CA ALA A 429 28.05 12.89 10.50
C ALA A 429 26.59 13.32 10.73
N VAL A 430 25.67 12.36 10.95
CA VAL A 430 24.24 12.57 11.13
C VAL A 430 23.92 12.55 12.64
N PRO A 431 23.79 13.71 13.30
CA PRO A 431 23.42 13.75 14.70
C PRO A 431 21.95 13.34 14.87
N VAL A 432 21.68 12.51 15.88
CA VAL A 432 20.33 12.19 16.34
C VAL A 432 19.98 13.15 17.47
N GLU A 433 18.93 13.94 17.29
CA GLU A 433 18.47 14.91 18.27
C GLU A 433 17.52 14.26 19.29
N HIS A 434 17.49 14.80 20.51
CA HIS A 434 16.52 14.38 21.51
C HIS A 434 15.19 15.11 21.30
N LEU A 435 14.10 14.36 21.19
CA LEU A 435 12.75 14.89 21.11
C LEU A 435 12.11 14.85 22.51
N PRO A 436 11.86 16.01 23.17
CA PRO A 436 11.45 16.03 24.56
C PRO A 436 10.05 15.47 24.82
N HIS A 437 9.16 15.56 23.84
CA HIS A 437 7.84 14.98 23.88
C HIS A 437 7.38 14.72 22.44
N LEU A 438 6.48 13.75 22.26
CA LEU A 438 5.85 13.46 20.98
C LEU A 438 4.35 13.73 21.12
N VAL A 439 3.78 14.49 20.18
CA VAL A 439 2.33 14.59 19.98
C VAL A 439 1.91 13.51 18.99
N ALA A 440 0.95 12.68 19.37
CA ALA A 440 0.51 11.58 18.52
C ALA A 440 -0.17 12.07 17.23
N GLY A 441 0.15 11.41 16.11
CA GLY A 441 -0.40 11.73 14.80
C GLY A 441 0.09 10.79 13.71
N SER A 442 -0.31 11.10 12.47
CA SER A 442 0.04 10.33 11.26
C SER A 442 0.68 11.22 10.21
N TRP A 443 1.10 10.63 9.09
CA TRP A 443 1.59 11.39 7.94
C TRP A 443 0.54 12.22 7.20
N VAL A 444 -0.75 11.96 7.44
CA VAL A 444 -1.85 12.77 6.89
C VAL A 444 -2.24 13.80 7.94
N TYR A 445 -2.12 15.09 7.60
CA TYR A 445 -2.45 16.25 8.44
C TYR A 445 -1.71 16.36 9.79
N GLY A 446 -0.81 15.43 10.13
CA GLY A 446 -0.17 15.38 11.44
C GLY A 446 -1.10 14.91 12.56
N ASP A 447 -2.23 14.26 12.23
CA ASP A 447 -3.25 13.79 13.18
C ASP A 447 -3.91 12.47 12.73
N PHE A 448 -5.00 12.05 13.38
CA PHE A 448 -5.70 10.80 13.08
C PHE A 448 -7.12 10.98 12.49
N GLY A 449 -7.48 12.18 12.04
CA GLY A 449 -8.83 12.50 11.53
C GLY A 449 -9.27 11.65 10.33
N THR A 450 -8.31 11.05 9.62
CA THR A 450 -8.58 10.11 8.52
C THR A 450 -9.09 8.74 9.00
N TRP A 451 -8.81 8.32 10.24
CA TRP A 451 -9.18 6.97 10.75
C TRP A 451 -10.11 7.00 11.98
N VAL A 452 -10.35 8.16 12.60
CA VAL A 452 -11.24 8.32 13.77
C VAL A 452 -11.77 9.76 13.83
N GLY A 453 -12.90 10.00 14.49
CA GLY A 453 -13.49 11.34 14.66
C GLY A 453 -14.80 11.55 13.89
N ASP A 454 -14.95 10.84 12.77
CA ASP A 454 -16.18 10.81 11.98
C ASP A 454 -17.17 9.75 12.52
N PRO A 455 -18.50 9.98 12.49
CA PRO A 455 -19.48 9.03 13.02
C PRO A 455 -19.39 7.62 12.43
N ASP A 456 -19.13 7.49 11.11
CA ASP A 456 -19.06 6.17 10.46
C ASP A 456 -17.75 5.46 10.84
N LYS A 457 -16.64 6.20 10.92
CA LYS A 457 -15.35 5.67 11.40
C LYS A 457 -15.42 5.22 12.86
N ASN A 458 -16.04 6.03 13.73
CA ASN A 458 -16.20 5.67 15.14
C ASN A 458 -17.12 4.47 15.30
N ARG A 459 -18.20 4.37 14.51
CA ARG A 459 -19.07 3.20 14.46
C ARG A 459 -18.30 1.94 14.01
N ALA A 460 -17.41 2.04 13.03
CA ALA A 460 -16.56 0.93 12.62
C ALA A 460 -15.67 0.44 13.78
N TRP A 461 -15.08 1.37 14.54
CA TRP A 461 -14.27 1.04 15.72
C TRP A 461 -15.12 0.38 16.82
N ASP A 462 -16.33 0.86 17.05
CA ASP A 462 -17.27 0.26 18.01
C ASP A 462 -17.59 -1.20 17.61
N LEU A 463 -17.86 -1.47 16.32
CA LEU A 463 -18.10 -2.83 15.82
C LEU A 463 -16.88 -3.74 15.99
N LEU A 464 -15.67 -3.21 15.81
CA LEU A 464 -14.44 -3.95 16.06
C LEU A 464 -14.24 -4.24 17.55
N CYS A 465 -14.55 -3.29 18.44
CA CYS A 465 -14.51 -3.47 19.88
C CYS A 465 -15.48 -4.57 20.35
N ASP A 466 -16.70 -4.57 19.82
CA ASP A 466 -17.70 -5.61 20.09
C ASP A 466 -17.19 -6.99 19.65
N ALA A 467 -16.64 -7.09 18.43
CA ALA A 467 -16.07 -8.34 17.93
C ALA A 467 -14.88 -8.81 18.76
N LYS A 468 -14.03 -7.88 19.22
CA LYS A 468 -12.90 -8.16 20.10
C LYS A 468 -13.34 -8.66 21.48
N ALA A 469 -14.41 -8.12 22.05
CA ALA A 469 -14.95 -8.61 23.32
C ALA A 469 -15.41 -10.07 23.21
N VAL A 470 -16.09 -10.42 22.12
CA VAL A 470 -16.47 -11.81 21.84
C VAL A 470 -15.25 -12.69 21.57
N PHE A 471 -14.23 -12.17 20.89
CA PHE A 471 -12.95 -12.85 20.71
C PHE A 471 -12.33 -13.22 22.05
N ASP A 472 -12.23 -12.27 22.99
CA ASP A 472 -11.61 -12.51 24.29
C ASP A 472 -12.39 -13.54 25.14
N GLU A 473 -13.72 -13.58 25.00
CA GLU A 473 -14.56 -14.59 25.64
C GLU A 473 -14.35 -15.98 25.04
N ARG A 474 -14.33 -16.10 23.70
CA ARG A 474 -14.44 -17.40 23.00
C ARG A 474 -13.10 -18.00 22.62
N TYR A 475 -12.13 -17.20 22.22
CA TYR A 475 -10.83 -17.64 21.71
C TYR A 475 -10.04 -18.57 22.68
N PRO A 476 -10.05 -18.33 24.01
CA PRO A 476 -9.40 -19.26 24.95
C PRO A 476 -9.98 -20.68 24.92
N HIS A 477 -11.27 -20.81 24.58
CA HIS A 477 -11.99 -22.09 24.55
C HIS A 477 -11.84 -22.84 23.22
N LEU A 478 -11.30 -22.21 22.17
CA LEU A 478 -10.93 -22.93 20.95
C LEU A 478 -9.77 -23.89 21.23
N HIS A 479 -9.93 -25.15 20.81
CA HIS A 479 -8.98 -26.24 21.09
C HIS A 479 -8.09 -26.61 19.90
N ASP A 480 -8.60 -26.47 18.67
CA ASP A 480 -7.82 -26.79 17.47
C ASP A 480 -6.79 -25.70 17.16
N ALA A 481 -5.53 -26.08 17.00
CA ALA A 481 -4.44 -25.13 16.83
C ALA A 481 -4.48 -24.39 15.49
N ALA A 482 -4.93 -25.06 14.42
CA ALA A 482 -5.05 -24.43 13.10
C ALA A 482 -6.21 -23.43 13.08
N HIS A 483 -7.35 -23.81 13.68
CA HIS A 483 -8.49 -22.93 13.88
C HIS A 483 -8.08 -21.70 14.70
N LYS A 484 -7.39 -21.86 15.84
CA LYS A 484 -6.89 -20.73 16.63
C LYS A 484 -5.98 -19.81 15.81
N ALA A 485 -5.05 -20.36 15.04
CA ALA A 485 -4.17 -19.55 14.20
C ALA A 485 -4.96 -18.75 13.14
N LEU A 486 -5.97 -19.36 12.52
CA LEU A 486 -6.87 -18.72 11.57
C LEU A 486 -7.71 -17.62 12.24
N THR A 487 -8.33 -17.88 13.40
CA THR A 487 -9.14 -16.90 14.14
C THR A 487 -8.30 -15.72 14.61
N LEU A 488 -7.07 -15.96 15.09
CA LEU A 488 -6.15 -14.91 15.51
C LEU A 488 -5.70 -14.03 14.33
N ARG A 489 -5.42 -14.66 13.19
CA ARG A 489 -5.14 -13.95 11.93
C ARG A 489 -6.35 -13.14 11.47
N GLN A 490 -7.56 -13.69 11.58
CA GLN A 490 -8.78 -12.99 11.18
C GLN A 490 -9.04 -11.75 12.04
N LEU A 491 -8.82 -11.83 13.36
CA LEU A 491 -8.86 -10.64 14.21
C LEU A 491 -7.85 -9.59 13.74
N ALA A 492 -6.62 -9.99 13.44
CA ALA A 492 -5.60 -9.07 12.94
C ALA A 492 -6.03 -8.37 11.65
N VAL A 493 -6.63 -9.09 10.70
CA VAL A 493 -7.17 -8.49 9.47
C VAL A 493 -8.22 -7.44 9.80
N CYS A 494 -9.14 -7.70 10.73
CA CYS A 494 -10.15 -6.73 11.14
C CYS A 494 -9.55 -5.47 11.83
N GLU A 495 -8.32 -5.53 12.33
CA GLU A 495 -7.60 -4.40 12.95
C GLU A 495 -6.92 -3.46 11.92
N GLY A 496 -6.89 -3.82 10.63
CA GLY A 496 -6.22 -3.05 9.58
C GLY A 496 -6.76 -1.62 9.39
N SER A 497 -5.89 -0.66 9.09
CA SER A 497 -6.26 0.76 8.95
C SER A 497 -7.10 1.04 7.71
N ASP A 498 -6.95 0.22 6.66
CA ASP A 498 -7.60 0.40 5.35
C ASP A 498 -9.11 0.55 5.48
N TRP A 499 -9.73 -0.22 6.38
CA TRP A 499 -11.18 -0.18 6.59
C TRP A 499 -11.65 1.23 7.00
N PHE A 500 -10.92 1.86 7.90
CA PHE A 500 -11.27 3.17 8.46
C PHE A 500 -10.93 4.34 7.52
N TRP A 501 -9.96 4.14 6.61
CA TRP A 501 -9.58 5.12 5.59
C TRP A 501 -10.74 5.43 4.63
N TRP A 502 -11.46 4.38 4.21
CA TRP A 502 -12.51 4.52 3.20
C TRP A 502 -13.82 5.10 3.75
N PHE A 503 -14.13 4.90 5.02
CA PHE A 503 -15.41 5.35 5.60
C PHE A 503 -15.51 6.88 5.71
N GLY A 504 -16.75 7.37 5.60
CA GLY A 504 -17.12 8.78 5.66
C GLY A 504 -17.54 9.35 4.30
N ASP A 505 -17.89 10.63 4.30
CA ASP A 505 -18.55 11.30 3.18
C ASP A 505 -17.60 11.75 2.05
N TYR A 506 -16.29 11.77 2.30
CA TYR A 506 -15.28 12.29 1.37
C TYR A 506 -14.86 11.34 0.24
N ASN A 507 -14.93 10.02 0.43
CA ASN A 507 -14.46 9.07 -0.58
C ASN A 507 -15.56 8.74 -1.61
N PRO A 508 -15.21 8.22 -2.81
CA PRO A 508 -16.18 7.86 -3.84
C PRO A 508 -17.14 6.76 -3.37
N GLU A 509 -18.43 6.90 -3.68
CA GLU A 509 -19.49 5.95 -3.31
C GLU A 509 -19.14 4.49 -3.66
N GLU A 510 -18.66 4.24 -4.89
CA GLU A 510 -18.30 2.89 -5.36
C GLU A 510 -17.16 2.27 -4.54
N ALA A 511 -16.17 3.07 -4.15
CA ALA A 511 -15.06 2.59 -3.32
C ALA A 511 -15.52 2.31 -1.88
N VAL A 512 -16.32 3.22 -1.30
CA VAL A 512 -16.86 3.02 0.06
C VAL A 512 -17.72 1.77 0.13
N ASP A 513 -18.61 1.54 -0.86
CA ASP A 513 -19.44 0.32 -0.90
C ASP A 513 -18.59 -0.96 -0.98
N GLU A 514 -17.54 -0.97 -1.81
CA GLU A 514 -16.64 -2.12 -1.94
C GLU A 514 -15.93 -2.43 -0.61
N PHE A 515 -15.28 -1.43 0.00
CA PHE A 515 -14.52 -1.62 1.24
C PHE A 515 -15.41 -1.85 2.48
N ASP A 516 -16.59 -1.24 2.55
CA ASP A 516 -17.59 -1.53 3.59
C ASP A 516 -18.00 -3.01 3.54
N ARG A 517 -18.38 -3.50 2.35
CA ARG A 517 -18.77 -4.91 2.18
C ARG A 517 -17.64 -5.87 2.55
N ILE A 518 -16.40 -5.57 2.15
CA ILE A 518 -15.23 -6.39 2.50
C ILE A 518 -15.02 -6.39 4.02
N TYR A 519 -15.07 -5.22 4.67
CA TYR A 519 -14.86 -5.13 6.11
C TYR A 519 -15.94 -5.87 6.91
N ARG A 520 -17.22 -5.67 6.57
CA ARG A 520 -18.32 -6.42 7.19
C ARG A 520 -18.18 -7.92 6.99
N ARG A 521 -17.68 -8.38 5.83
CA ARG A 521 -17.39 -9.80 5.58
C ARG A 521 -16.29 -10.33 6.50
N HIS A 522 -15.23 -9.57 6.74
CA HIS A 522 -14.17 -9.94 7.68
C HIS A 522 -14.67 -10.00 9.13
N LEU A 523 -15.46 -9.01 9.58
CA LEU A 523 -16.07 -9.03 10.90
C LEU A 523 -17.02 -10.22 11.05
N ALA A 524 -17.92 -10.45 10.09
CA ALA A 524 -18.85 -11.58 10.11
C ALA A 524 -18.11 -12.92 10.17
N THR A 525 -17.03 -13.06 9.41
CA THR A 525 -16.21 -14.27 9.48
C THR A 525 -15.54 -14.44 10.84
N LEU A 526 -15.08 -13.36 11.47
CA LEU A 526 -14.50 -13.45 12.81
C LEU A 526 -15.51 -14.05 13.80
N TYR A 527 -16.78 -13.63 13.76
CA TYR A 527 -17.84 -14.24 14.57
C TYR A 527 -18.05 -15.72 14.24
N GLU A 528 -18.04 -16.09 12.96
CA GLU A 528 -18.16 -17.49 12.52
C GLU A 528 -17.01 -18.37 13.06
N LEU A 529 -15.77 -17.90 12.95
CA LEU A 529 -14.57 -18.56 13.48
C LEU A 529 -14.51 -18.58 15.03
N LEU A 530 -15.33 -17.77 15.70
CA LEU A 530 -15.49 -17.79 17.15
C LEU A 530 -16.66 -18.67 17.59
N GLU A 531 -17.32 -19.34 16.65
CA GLU A 531 -18.55 -20.12 16.86
C GLU A 531 -19.64 -19.28 17.56
N ALA A 532 -19.70 -17.99 17.22
CA ALA A 532 -20.60 -17.00 17.80
C ALA A 532 -21.61 -16.49 16.75
N PRO A 533 -22.84 -16.12 17.17
CA PRO A 533 -23.81 -15.55 16.23
C PRO A 533 -23.33 -14.20 15.71
N CYS A 534 -23.37 -14.03 14.38
CA CYS A 534 -23.08 -12.75 13.74
C CYS A 534 -24.14 -11.70 14.12
N PRO A 535 -23.75 -10.51 14.61
CA PRO A 535 -24.71 -9.45 14.92
C PRO A 535 -25.47 -8.96 13.69
N PRO A 536 -26.81 -8.77 13.75
CA PRO A 536 -27.59 -8.22 12.63
C PRO A 536 -27.16 -6.82 12.18
N THR A 537 -26.42 -6.08 13.02
CA THR A 537 -25.86 -4.78 12.68
C THR A 537 -24.86 -4.85 11.53
N LEU A 538 -24.23 -6.01 11.30
CA LEU A 538 -23.33 -6.25 10.15
C LEU A 538 -24.06 -6.51 8.83
N ASP A 539 -25.39 -6.64 8.84
CA ASP A 539 -26.19 -6.70 7.61
C ASP A 539 -26.47 -5.31 7.01
N THR A 540 -26.20 -4.25 7.78
CA THR A 540 -26.40 -2.87 7.37
C THR A 540 -25.06 -2.21 7.03
N PRO A 541 -24.95 -1.43 5.94
CA PRO A 541 -23.77 -0.64 5.66
C PRO A 541 -23.33 0.21 6.86
N ILE A 542 -22.01 0.28 7.04
CA ILE A 542 -21.35 1.13 8.03
C ILE A 542 -21.35 2.57 7.53
N SER A 543 -21.02 2.77 6.25
CA SER A 543 -20.83 4.08 5.65
C SER A 543 -21.38 4.15 4.23
N VAL A 544 -21.65 5.37 3.75
CA VAL A 544 -22.05 5.64 2.37
C VAL A 544 -21.20 6.79 1.85
N GLY A 545 -20.37 6.53 0.84
CA GLY A 545 -19.50 7.54 0.24
C GLY A 545 -20.28 8.56 -0.59
N SER A 546 -19.76 9.78 -0.69
CA SER A 546 -20.41 10.84 -1.48
C SER A 546 -19.45 11.83 -2.16
N GLY A 547 -18.13 11.63 -2.04
CA GLY A 547 -17.14 12.60 -2.48
C GLY A 547 -16.44 12.23 -3.80
N GLY A 548 -15.63 13.17 -4.29
CA GLY A 548 -14.84 13.04 -5.52
C GLY A 548 -13.40 13.52 -5.31
N PRO A 549 -12.60 12.81 -4.50
CA PRO A 549 -11.25 13.22 -4.13
C PRO A 549 -10.25 13.15 -5.28
N GLU A 550 -9.14 13.90 -5.16
CA GLU A 550 -8.00 13.79 -6.07
C GLU A 550 -7.52 12.33 -6.12
N MET A 551 -7.09 11.84 -7.28
CA MET A 551 -6.59 10.47 -7.46
C MET A 551 -7.55 9.35 -7.01
N GLY A 552 -8.87 9.63 -6.93
CA GLY A 552 -9.86 8.61 -6.56
C GLY A 552 -9.88 8.21 -5.08
N GLY A 553 -9.10 8.88 -4.21
CA GLY A 553 -9.14 8.71 -2.76
C GLY A 553 -8.21 7.65 -2.20
N ALA A 554 -7.42 6.98 -3.03
CA ALA A 554 -6.40 6.02 -2.61
C ALA A 554 -5.21 6.67 -1.90
N MET A 555 -4.97 7.97 -2.15
CA MET A 555 -3.98 8.78 -1.44
C MET A 555 -4.59 10.10 -0.99
N ARG A 556 -3.97 10.73 0.02
CA ARG A 556 -4.29 12.10 0.46
C ARG A 556 -3.03 12.93 0.59
N ARG A 557 -3.17 14.24 0.32
CA ARG A 557 -2.12 15.22 0.60
C ARG A 557 -1.85 15.29 2.09
N SER A 558 -0.63 15.68 2.43
CA SER A 558 -0.19 15.80 3.81
C SER A 558 -0.82 17.00 4.52
N HIS A 559 -1.26 18.00 3.75
CA HIS A 559 -1.89 19.24 4.19
C HIS A 559 -3.07 19.59 3.25
N GLU A 560 -4.03 20.38 3.75
CA GLU A 560 -5.15 20.91 2.95
C GLU A 560 -4.75 22.13 2.09
#